data_AF-A0A0F4VP94-F1
#
_entry.id   AF-A0A0F4VP94-F1
#
_cell.length_a   1.000
_cell.length_b   1.000
_cell.length_c   1.000
_cell.angle_alpha   90.00
_cell.angle_beta   90.00
_cell.angle_gamma   90.00
#
_symmetry.space_group_name_H-M   'P 1'
#
loop_
_entity.id
_entity.type
_entity.pdbx_description
1 polymer ?
#
loop_
_entity_poly.entity_id
_entity_poly.type
_entity_poly.pdbx_seq_one_letter_code
_entity_poly.pdbx_strand_id
1 'polypeptide(L)'
;MSHIFVLMGKAGVGKTTLARTVVRCSERLVIPLGITTRKPRRDEKDGVDYRFISLKRFKEWDRQGRFIETTVYRNEHYGLLKQDILELMDKEFDVLTILTPDGLDVFKKLFGKKVTSIFITPPSEKELKRRRHQRNNWQALTQDDDIFGMQGAYDFKITNDHLGIACQQICQIRKMVKEGK
;
A
#
# COMPACT_ATOMS: atom_id res chain seq x y z
N MET A 1 21.03 5.48 0.51
CA MET A 1 20.35 4.43 -0.29
C MET A 1 18.86 4.37 0.06
N SER A 2 17.99 4.39 -0.96
CA SER A 2 16.53 4.31 -0.85
C SER A 2 16.04 2.88 -0.58
N HIS A 3 14.90 2.77 0.13
CA HIS A 3 14.26 1.50 0.51
C HIS A 3 12.75 1.56 0.30
N ILE A 4 12.13 0.42 -0.01
CA ILE A 4 10.68 0.29 -0.23
C ILE A 4 10.05 -0.44 0.94
N PHE A 5 9.07 0.18 1.56
CA PHE A 5 8.21 -0.38 2.60
C PHE A 5 6.84 -0.68 2.01
N VAL A 6 6.35 -1.90 2.22
CA VAL A 6 5.08 -2.39 1.69
C VAL A 6 4.14 -2.69 2.85
N LEU A 7 3.03 -1.97 2.96
CA LEU A 7 1.97 -2.28 3.92
C LEU A 7 0.98 -3.29 3.31
N MET A 8 0.77 -4.39 4.02
CA MET A 8 -0.19 -5.43 3.64
C MET A 8 -1.25 -5.63 4.73
N GLY A 9 -2.32 -6.36 4.41
CA GLY A 9 -3.38 -6.71 5.37
C GLY A 9 -4.78 -6.53 4.78
N LYS A 10 -5.81 -6.98 5.51
CA LYS A 10 -7.21 -6.94 5.04
C LYS A 10 -7.72 -5.53 4.70
N ALA A 11 -8.74 -5.43 3.85
CA ALA A 11 -9.47 -4.18 3.70
C ALA A 11 -10.07 -3.76 5.06
N GLY A 12 -9.98 -2.47 5.40
CA GLY A 12 -10.51 -1.93 6.66
C GLY A 12 -9.53 -1.87 7.85
N VAL A 13 -8.34 -2.49 7.76
CA VAL A 13 -7.35 -2.46 8.87
C VAL A 13 -6.66 -1.11 9.05
N GLY A 14 -6.81 -0.15 8.12
CA GLY A 14 -6.33 1.23 8.27
C GLY A 14 -5.01 1.58 7.55
N LYS A 15 -4.54 0.72 6.64
CA LYS A 15 -3.26 0.91 5.91
C LYS A 15 -3.08 2.29 5.28
N THR A 16 -4.09 2.80 4.57
CA THR A 16 -4.03 4.13 3.93
C THR A 16 -3.87 5.26 4.95
N THR A 17 -4.58 5.18 6.07
CA THR A 17 -4.47 6.15 7.16
C THR A 17 -3.07 6.10 7.79
N LEU A 18 -2.57 4.90 8.10
CA LEU A 18 -1.21 4.71 8.61
C LEU A 18 -0.17 5.29 7.65
N ALA A 19 -0.22 4.95 6.36
CA ALA A 19 0.74 5.42 5.37
C ALA A 19 0.76 6.95 5.30
N ARG A 20 -0.42 7.59 5.19
CA ARG A 20 -0.53 9.05 5.12
C ARG A 20 0.01 9.73 6.39
N THR A 21 -0.29 9.18 7.56
CA THR A 21 0.20 9.73 8.83
C THR A 21 1.72 9.59 8.95
N VAL A 22 2.27 8.41 8.64
CA VAL A 22 3.72 8.14 8.74
C VAL A 22 4.51 9.05 7.79
N VAL A 23 4.07 9.20 6.54
CA VAL A 23 4.77 10.05 5.55
C VAL A 23 4.75 11.52 5.95
N ARG A 24 3.66 12.03 6.53
CA ARG A 24 3.60 13.43 7.01
C ARG A 24 4.62 13.75 8.10
N CYS A 25 5.02 12.74 8.88
CA CYS A 25 5.95 12.90 10.00
C CYS A 25 7.35 12.33 9.71
N SER A 26 7.64 11.93 8.47
CA SER A 26 8.90 11.27 8.11
C SER A 26 9.59 11.99 6.95
N GLU A 27 10.81 12.46 7.18
CA GLU A 27 11.63 13.01 6.12
C GLU A 27 12.06 11.94 5.10
N ARG A 28 12.11 12.35 3.83
CA ARG A 28 12.50 11.52 2.68
C ARG A 28 11.77 10.18 2.59
N LEU A 29 10.51 10.12 3.03
CA LEU A 29 9.60 8.99 2.84
C LEU A 29 8.37 9.47 2.08
N VAL A 30 7.96 8.75 1.04
CA VAL A 30 6.87 9.19 0.16
C VAL A 30 5.94 8.04 -0.20
N ILE A 31 4.66 8.34 -0.42
CA ILE A 31 3.72 7.41 -1.04
C ILE A 31 3.74 7.68 -2.54
N PRO A 32 3.99 6.67 -3.39
CA PRO A 32 3.95 6.87 -4.83
C PRO A 32 2.52 7.16 -5.28
N LEU A 33 2.36 8.06 -6.24
CA LEU A 33 1.04 8.44 -6.74
C LEU A 33 0.46 7.33 -7.61
N GLY A 34 -0.44 6.53 -7.03
CA GLY A 34 -1.12 5.44 -7.72
C GLY A 34 -2.06 5.93 -8.83
N ILE A 35 -2.41 5.02 -9.73
CA ILE A 35 -3.35 5.24 -10.82
C ILE A 35 -4.61 4.42 -10.58
N THR A 36 -5.78 4.96 -10.91
CA THR A 36 -7.02 4.19 -10.90
C THR A 36 -7.99 4.59 -12.01
N THR A 37 -8.85 3.64 -12.41
CA THR A 37 -9.97 3.90 -13.34
C THR A 37 -11.24 4.37 -12.64
N ARG A 38 -11.30 4.22 -11.31
CA ARG A 38 -12.46 4.65 -10.53
C ARG A 38 -12.63 6.15 -10.62
N LYS A 39 -13.87 6.64 -10.59
CA LYS A 39 -14.11 8.08 -10.39
C LYS A 39 -13.60 8.56 -9.02
N PRO A 40 -13.04 9.77 -8.89
CA PRO A 40 -12.66 10.34 -7.59
C PRO A 40 -13.82 10.34 -6.60
N ARG A 41 -13.55 10.11 -5.31
CA ARG A 41 -14.53 10.41 -4.25
C ARG A 41 -14.61 11.92 -4.04
N ARG A 42 -15.66 12.36 -3.31
CA ARG A 42 -15.93 13.78 -3.01
C ARG A 42 -14.70 14.55 -2.49
N ASP A 43 -13.86 13.90 -1.67
CA ASP A 43 -12.70 14.52 -1.02
C ASP A 43 -11.35 14.12 -1.66
N GLU A 44 -11.36 13.38 -2.78
CA GLU A 44 -10.14 12.99 -3.49
C GLU A 44 -9.83 13.97 -4.62
N LYS A 45 -8.55 14.31 -4.81
CA LYS A 45 -8.07 15.20 -5.87
C LYS A 45 -7.15 14.45 -6.84
N ASP A 46 -7.38 14.67 -8.14
CA ASP A 46 -6.50 14.14 -9.19
C ASP A 46 -5.09 14.73 -9.07
N GLY A 47 -4.08 13.89 -9.30
CA GLY A 47 -2.68 14.26 -9.13
C GLY A 47 -2.19 14.28 -7.67
N VAL A 48 -3.09 14.10 -6.70
CA VAL A 48 -2.77 14.14 -5.25
C VAL A 48 -3.07 12.81 -4.58
N ASP A 49 -4.31 12.33 -4.68
CA ASP A 49 -4.71 11.06 -4.08
C ASP A 49 -4.43 9.89 -5.03
N TYR A 50 -4.78 10.06 -6.30
CA TYR A 50 -4.50 9.16 -7.41
C TYR A 50 -4.38 9.99 -8.69
N ARG A 51 -3.79 9.38 -9.72
CA ARG A 51 -4.05 9.73 -11.12
C ARG A 51 -5.28 8.98 -11.60
N PHE A 52 -6.37 9.70 -11.78
CA PHE A 52 -7.63 9.16 -12.25
C PHE A 52 -7.66 9.18 -13.78
N ILE A 53 -7.67 8.00 -14.40
CA ILE A 53 -7.64 7.87 -15.86
C ILE A 53 -8.79 7.01 -16.38
N SER A 54 -9.12 7.11 -17.67
CA SER A 54 -10.11 6.21 -18.27
C SER A 54 -9.57 4.78 -18.37
N LEU A 55 -10.48 3.79 -18.34
CA LEU A 55 -10.12 2.38 -18.57
C LEU A 55 -9.38 2.17 -19.90
N LYS A 56 -9.78 2.90 -20.95
CA LYS A 56 -9.09 2.86 -22.26
C LYS A 56 -7.62 3.25 -22.12
N ARG A 57 -7.33 4.35 -21.40
CA ARG A 57 -5.96 4.82 -21.17
C ARG A 57 -5.18 3.88 -20.25
N PHE A 58 -5.83 3.31 -19.24
CA PHE A 58 -5.21 2.31 -18.37
C PHE A 58 -4.74 1.10 -19.18
N LYS A 59 -5.64 0.50 -19.98
CA LYS A 59 -5.30 -0.64 -20.85
C LYS A 59 -4.22 -0.31 -21.87
N GLU A 60 -4.18 0.92 -22.38
CA GLU A 60 -3.09 1.37 -23.25
C GLU A 60 -1.74 1.33 -22.53
N TRP A 61 -1.65 1.92 -21.34
CA TRP A 61 -0.41 1.96 -20.57
C TRP A 61 0.03 0.58 -20.09
N ASP A 62 -0.93 -0.30 -19.82
CA ASP A 62 -0.69 -1.70 -19.47
C ASP A 62 -0.07 -2.47 -20.65
N ARG A 63 -0.63 -2.34 -21.86
CA ARG A 63 -0.05 -2.93 -23.09
C ARG A 63 1.36 -2.40 -23.39
N GLN A 64 1.64 -1.16 -23.01
CA GLN A 64 2.96 -0.54 -23.15
C GLN A 64 3.95 -0.96 -22.04
N GLY A 65 3.54 -1.81 -21.08
CA GLY A 65 4.40 -2.26 -19.99
C GLY A 65 4.80 -1.15 -19.01
N ARG A 66 3.98 -0.10 -18.87
CA ARG A 66 4.31 1.06 -18.03
C ARG A 66 4.13 0.80 -16.53
N PHE A 67 3.24 -0.12 -16.17
CA PHE A 67 2.98 -0.46 -14.78
C PHE A 67 4.02 -1.45 -14.26
N ILE A 68 4.44 -1.25 -13.01
CA ILE A 68 5.19 -2.27 -12.26
C ILE A 68 4.25 -3.30 -11.63
N GLU A 69 3.07 -2.85 -11.21
CA GLU A 69 2.04 -3.66 -10.60
C GLU A 69 0.69 -3.10 -11.01
N THR A 70 -0.25 -4.01 -11.29
CA THR A 70 -1.66 -3.70 -11.52
C THR A 70 -2.52 -4.68 -10.73
N THR A 71 -3.66 -4.20 -10.27
CA THR A 71 -4.67 -5.02 -9.61
C THR A 71 -6.08 -4.55 -10.00
N VAL A 72 -7.03 -5.47 -9.99
CA VAL A 72 -8.44 -5.16 -10.24
C VAL A 72 -9.22 -5.38 -8.96
N TYR A 73 -9.91 -4.35 -8.51
CA TYR A 73 -10.76 -4.40 -7.33
C TYR A 73 -12.12 -3.78 -7.63
N ARG A 74 -13.18 -4.59 -7.51
CA ARG A 74 -14.57 -4.18 -7.80
C ARG A 74 -14.75 -3.56 -9.18
N ASN A 75 -14.23 -4.24 -10.21
CA ASN A 75 -14.25 -3.80 -11.62
C ASN A 75 -13.48 -2.50 -11.90
N GLU A 76 -12.75 -1.98 -10.92
CA GLU A 76 -11.86 -0.83 -11.09
C GLU A 76 -10.42 -1.30 -11.11
N HIS A 77 -9.64 -0.74 -12.02
CA HIS A 77 -8.22 -1.03 -12.16
C HIS A 77 -7.42 -0.06 -11.30
N TYR A 78 -6.34 -0.58 -10.72
CA TYR A 78 -5.36 0.15 -9.95
C TYR A 78 -3.97 -0.24 -10.45
N GLY A 79 -3.01 0.67 -10.35
CA GLY A 79 -1.62 0.34 -10.63
C GLY A 79 -0.63 1.40 -10.22
N LEU A 80 0.64 1.01 -10.23
CA LEU A 80 1.79 1.87 -9.98
C LEU A 80 2.65 1.93 -11.24
N LEU A 81 3.09 3.11 -11.67
CA LEU A 81 4.04 3.15 -12.80
C LEU A 81 5.44 2.79 -12.31
N LYS A 82 6.14 2.02 -13.14
CA LYS A 82 7.55 1.67 -12.90
C LYS A 82 8.41 2.92 -12.77
N GLN A 83 8.22 3.89 -13.68
CA GLN A 83 9.02 5.10 -13.73
C GLN A 83 8.88 5.95 -12.47
N ASP A 84 7.66 6.11 -11.92
CA ASP A 84 7.47 6.91 -10.70
C ASP A 84 8.25 6.33 -9.52
N ILE A 85 8.23 5.00 -9.36
CA ILE A 85 8.96 4.33 -8.27
C ILE A 85 10.46 4.54 -8.44
N LEU A 86 10.99 4.33 -9.65
CA LEU A 86 12.41 4.49 -9.95
C LEU A 86 12.88 5.93 -9.73
N GLU A 87 12.13 6.93 -10.21
CA GLU A 87 12.49 8.34 -10.04
C GLU A 87 12.53 8.77 -8.57
N LEU A 88 11.61 8.28 -7.73
CA LEU A 88 11.64 8.54 -6.29
C LEU A 88 12.87 7.89 -5.65
N MET A 89 13.18 6.65 -6.03
CA MET A 89 14.34 5.93 -5.51
C MET A 89 15.68 6.55 -5.93
N ASP A 90 15.78 7.08 -7.15
CA ASP A 90 16.97 7.76 -7.68
C ASP A 90 17.21 9.10 -6.97
N LYS A 91 16.14 9.78 -6.55
CA LYS A 91 16.19 10.97 -5.67
C LYS A 91 16.42 10.62 -4.18
N GLU A 92 16.75 9.36 -3.92
CA GLU A 92 16.95 8.73 -2.61
C GLU A 92 15.79 8.87 -1.61
N PHE A 93 14.55 9.00 -2.11
CA PHE A 93 13.39 8.86 -1.25
C PHE A 93 13.15 7.38 -0.95
N ASP A 94 12.83 7.08 0.30
CA ASP A 94 12.20 5.80 0.65
C ASP A 94 10.74 5.83 0.18
N VAL A 95 10.23 4.68 -0.27
CA VAL A 95 8.87 4.54 -0.82
C VAL A 95 8.02 3.75 0.17
N LEU A 96 6.84 4.27 0.55
CA LEU A 96 5.84 3.55 1.34
C LEU A 96 4.61 3.27 0.47
N THR A 97 4.38 2.00 0.12
CA THR A 97 3.26 1.60 -0.74
C THR A 97 2.37 0.55 -0.08
N ILE A 98 1.18 0.34 -0.62
CA ILE A 98 0.23 -0.67 -0.17
C ILE A 98 0.04 -1.65 -1.34
N LEU A 99 0.34 -2.93 -1.12
CA LEU A 99 0.27 -3.95 -2.18
C LEU A 99 -0.53 -5.16 -1.72
N THR A 100 -1.00 -5.94 -2.69
CA THR A 100 -1.45 -7.32 -2.52
C THR A 100 -0.23 -8.25 -2.36
N PRO A 101 -0.45 -9.54 -2.00
CA PRO A 101 0.63 -10.54 -1.97
C PRO A 101 1.35 -10.68 -3.31
N ASP A 102 0.60 -10.80 -4.41
CA ASP A 102 1.17 -10.89 -5.75
C ASP A 102 1.99 -9.64 -6.10
N GLY A 103 1.49 -8.46 -5.73
CA GLY A 103 2.21 -7.21 -5.89
C GLY A 103 3.52 -7.17 -5.10
N LEU A 104 3.52 -7.67 -3.85
CA LEU A 104 4.75 -7.79 -3.07
C LEU A 104 5.76 -8.71 -3.75
N ASP A 105 5.33 -9.84 -4.31
CA ASP A 105 6.23 -10.77 -5.00
C ASP A 105 6.87 -10.15 -6.23
N VAL A 106 6.12 -9.35 -7.00
CA VAL A 106 6.67 -8.57 -8.12
C VAL A 106 7.74 -7.59 -7.62
N PHE A 107 7.45 -6.85 -6.56
CA PHE A 107 8.42 -5.91 -5.98
C PHE A 107 9.66 -6.62 -5.43
N LYS A 108 9.52 -7.76 -4.74
CA LYS A 108 10.64 -8.55 -4.23
C LYS A 108 11.50 -9.09 -5.38
N LYS A 109 10.91 -9.54 -6.49
CA LYS A 109 11.67 -9.97 -7.69
C LYS A 109 12.47 -8.83 -8.32
N LEU A 110 11.91 -7.62 -8.37
CA LEU A 110 12.54 -6.47 -9.04
C LEU A 110 13.57 -5.73 -8.17
N PHE A 111 13.31 -5.61 -6.86
CA PHE A 111 14.12 -4.77 -5.97
C PHE A 111 14.84 -5.55 -4.86
N GLY A 112 14.58 -6.86 -4.72
CA GLY A 112 15.28 -7.75 -3.81
C GLY A 112 15.28 -7.25 -2.36
N LYS A 113 16.48 -7.17 -1.75
CA LYS A 113 16.70 -6.75 -0.36
C LYS A 113 16.37 -5.28 -0.08
N LYS A 114 15.91 -4.51 -1.07
CA LYS A 114 15.40 -3.15 -0.87
C LYS A 114 13.91 -3.12 -0.51
N VAL A 115 13.24 -4.27 -0.41
CA VAL A 115 11.82 -4.35 -0.05
C VAL A 115 11.68 -4.89 1.36
N THR A 116 10.89 -4.20 2.18
CA THR A 116 10.45 -4.67 3.50
C THR A 116 8.93 -4.61 3.57
N SER A 117 8.33 -5.72 3.97
CA SER A 117 6.90 -5.94 4.05
C SER A 117 6.42 -5.90 5.51
N ILE A 118 5.37 -5.13 5.76
CA ILE A 118 4.77 -4.91 7.08
C ILE A 118 3.29 -5.28 6.99
N PHE A 119 2.92 -6.35 7.68
CA PHE A 119 1.55 -6.83 7.73
C PHE A 119 0.76 -6.15 8.85
N ILE A 120 -0.36 -5.52 8.49
CA ILE A 120 -1.21 -4.77 9.41
C ILE A 120 -2.44 -5.60 9.77
N THR A 121 -2.59 -5.88 11.06
CA THR A 121 -3.78 -6.56 11.62
C THR A 121 -4.69 -5.61 12.39
N PRO A 122 -6.00 -5.89 12.45
CA PRO A 122 -6.87 -5.27 13.44
C PRO A 122 -6.59 -5.86 14.83
N PRO A 123 -7.03 -5.22 15.93
CA PRO A 123 -6.92 -5.80 17.28
C PRO A 123 -7.84 -7.01 17.46
N SER A 124 -8.93 -7.09 16.69
CA SER A 124 -9.83 -8.25 16.65
C SER A 124 -10.67 -8.25 15.37
N GLU A 125 -11.25 -9.42 15.03
CA GLU A 125 -12.25 -9.55 13.96
C GLU A 125 -13.50 -8.69 14.22
N LYS A 126 -13.92 -8.58 15.49
CA LYS A 126 -15.05 -7.73 15.88
C LYS A 126 -14.77 -6.26 15.54
N GLU A 127 -13.56 -5.78 15.82
CA GLU A 127 -13.16 -4.42 15.48
C GLU A 127 -13.04 -4.20 13.97
N LEU A 128 -12.54 -5.19 13.23
CA LEU A 128 -12.50 -5.14 11.76
C LEU A 128 -13.90 -4.99 11.18
N LYS A 129 -14.86 -5.79 11.64
CA LYS A 129 -16.28 -5.69 11.25
C LYS A 129 -16.83 -4.30 11.55
N ARG A 130 -16.60 -3.78 12.77
CA ARG A 130 -17.03 -2.42 13.16
C ARG A 130 -16.47 -1.34 12.23
N ARG A 131 -15.17 -1.37 11.91
CA ARG A 131 -14.51 -0.41 11.01
C ARG A 131 -14.99 -0.50 9.56
N ARG A 132 -15.43 -1.68 9.11
CA ARG A 132 -16.02 -1.88 7.77
C ARG A 132 -17.45 -1.36 7.70
N HIS A 133 -18.26 -1.60 8.74
CA HIS A 133 -19.61 -1.05 8.88
C HIS A 133 -19.61 0.48 8.78
N GLN A 134 -18.74 1.16 9.51
CA GLN A 134 -18.64 2.63 9.48
C GLN A 134 -18.30 3.20 8.09
N ARG A 135 -17.78 2.38 7.17
CA ARG A 135 -17.44 2.79 5.80
C ARG A 135 -18.50 2.37 4.77
N ASN A 136 -19.70 1.96 5.19
CA ASN A 136 -20.76 1.41 4.34
C ASN A 136 -20.28 0.29 3.40
N ASN A 137 -19.24 -0.45 3.81
CA ASN A 137 -18.54 -1.38 2.93
C ASN A 137 -18.92 -2.84 3.23
N TRP A 138 -20.20 -3.09 3.54
CA TRP A 138 -20.68 -4.33 4.16
C TRP A 138 -20.68 -5.55 3.24
N GLN A 139 -20.77 -5.36 1.92
CA GLN A 139 -20.88 -6.45 0.94
C GLN A 139 -19.55 -7.20 0.66
N ALA A 140 -18.44 -6.91 1.34
CA ALA A 140 -17.11 -7.47 1.05
C ALA A 140 -16.71 -8.65 1.94
N LEU A 141 -17.61 -9.62 2.16
CA LEU A 141 -17.40 -10.72 3.11
C LEU A 141 -16.79 -12.00 2.51
N THR A 142 -16.52 -12.10 1.21
CA THR A 142 -16.16 -13.40 0.61
C THR A 142 -14.77 -13.50 -0.03
N GLN A 143 -14.05 -12.39 -0.28
CA GLN A 143 -12.76 -12.43 -1.00
C GLN A 143 -11.53 -12.01 -0.17
N ASP A 144 -11.71 -11.40 1.01
CA ASP A 144 -10.58 -10.92 1.82
C ASP A 144 -10.00 -12.00 2.76
N ASP A 145 -10.64 -13.16 2.87
CA ASP A 145 -10.30 -14.18 3.88
C ASP A 145 -8.97 -14.92 3.61
N ASP A 146 -8.50 -14.93 2.36
CA ASP A 146 -7.23 -15.56 1.97
C ASP A 146 -5.98 -14.88 2.56
N ILE A 147 -6.11 -13.63 3.03
CA ILE A 147 -4.98 -12.90 3.63
C ILE A 147 -4.56 -13.53 4.98
N PHE A 148 -5.41 -14.33 5.63
CA PHE A 148 -5.05 -15.05 6.87
C PHE A 148 -4.11 -16.24 6.65
N GLY A 149 -4.04 -16.78 5.43
CA GLY A 149 -3.14 -17.90 5.10
C GLY A 149 -1.66 -17.52 5.03
N MET A 150 -1.33 -16.23 5.13
CA MET A 150 0.03 -15.70 4.96
C MET A 150 0.90 -15.75 6.23
N GLN A 151 0.77 -16.77 7.08
CA GLN A 151 1.77 -16.95 8.14
C GLN A 151 3.16 -17.08 7.50
N GLY A 152 4.03 -16.09 7.72
CA GLY A 152 5.42 -16.09 7.23
C GLY A 152 5.71 -15.37 5.91
N ALA A 153 4.72 -14.79 5.22
CA ALA A 153 4.94 -14.09 3.94
C ALA A 153 5.22 -12.57 4.09
N TYR A 154 5.56 -12.11 5.29
CA TYR A 154 5.89 -10.73 5.61
C TYR A 154 7.09 -10.64 6.56
N ASP A 155 7.81 -9.52 6.54
CA ASP A 155 9.00 -9.31 7.38
C ASP A 155 8.62 -8.84 8.80
N PHE A 156 7.57 -8.02 8.91
CA PHE A 156 7.08 -7.49 10.18
C PHE A 156 5.57 -7.57 10.29
N LYS A 157 5.06 -7.59 11.53
CA LYS A 157 3.63 -7.53 11.84
C LYS A 157 3.34 -6.42 12.84
N ILE A 158 2.29 -5.63 12.57
CA ILE A 158 1.81 -4.57 13.46
C ILE A 158 0.30 -4.72 13.65
N THR A 159 -0.15 -4.67 14.90
CA THR A 159 -1.57 -4.55 15.24
C THR A 159 -1.97 -3.09 15.30
N ASN A 160 -2.87 -2.65 14.40
CA ASN A 160 -3.39 -1.29 14.37
C ASN A 160 -4.59 -1.13 15.31
N ASP A 161 -4.33 -1.24 16.60
CA ASP A 161 -5.29 -0.91 17.66
C ASP A 161 -5.36 0.60 17.87
N HIS A 162 -4.21 1.21 18.16
CA HIS A 162 -4.04 2.64 18.34
C HIS A 162 -3.19 3.25 17.23
N LEU A 163 -3.74 4.21 16.49
CA LEU A 163 -3.11 4.78 15.28
C LEU A 163 -1.70 5.32 15.56
N GLY A 164 -1.53 6.09 16.65
CA GLY A 164 -0.24 6.69 17.01
C GLY A 164 0.85 5.65 17.29
N ILE A 165 0.51 4.60 18.03
CA ILE A 165 1.45 3.52 18.38
C ILE A 165 1.85 2.75 17.12
N ALA A 166 0.88 2.40 16.27
CA ALA A 166 1.15 1.71 15.02
C ALA A 166 2.02 2.55 14.06
N CYS A 167 1.83 3.88 14.01
CA CYS A 167 2.70 4.77 13.24
C CYS A 167 4.13 4.78 13.78
N GLN A 168 4.30 4.88 15.11
CA GLN A 168 5.62 4.84 15.76
C GLN A 168 6.36 3.53 15.45
N GLN A 169 5.66 2.39 15.48
CA GLN A 169 6.23 1.09 15.13
C GLN A 169 6.70 1.03 13.68
N ILE A 170 5.94 1.59 12.72
CA ILE A 170 6.38 1.68 11.31
C ILE A 170 7.66 2.52 11.21
N CYS A 171 7.73 3.66 11.90
CA CYS A 171 8.92 4.50 11.92
C CYS A 171 10.14 3.80 12.53
N GLN A 172 9.95 3.02 13.61
CA GLN A 172 11.00 2.23 14.24
C GLN A 172 11.53 1.14 13.31
N ILE A 173 10.64 0.41 12.63
CA ILE A 173 11.03 -0.59 11.61
C ILE A 173 11.83 0.08 10.51
N ARG A 174 11.38 1.24 10.00
CA ARG A 174 12.11 1.99 8.98
C ARG A 174 13.52 2.34 9.46
N LYS A 175 13.65 2.89 10.66
CA LYS A 175 14.95 3.26 11.25
C LYS A 175 15.87 2.03 11.36
N MET A 176 15.37 0.94 11.95
CA MET A 176 16.12 -0.30 12.12
C MET A 176 16.60 -0.89 10.79
N VAL A 177 15.74 -0.94 9.77
CA VAL A 177 16.08 -1.44 8.43
C VAL A 177 17.13 -0.57 7.73
N LYS A 178 17.14 0.73 8.03
CA LYS A 178 18.09 1.70 7.45
C LYS A 178 19.43 1.72 8.17
N GLU A 179 19.45 1.46 9.47
CA GLU A 179 20.66 1.42 10.31
C GLU A 179 21.33 0.04 10.32
N GLY A 180 20.57 -1.05 10.17
CA GLY A 180 21.08 -2.42 10.09
C GLY A 180 21.64 -2.81 8.71
N LYS A 181 21.99 -1.83 7.87
CA LYS A 181 22.58 -2.00 6.54
C LYS A 181 23.93 -1.31 6.47
#